data_AF-A0AAF0TKW5-F1
#
_entry.id   AF-A0AAF0TKW5-F1
#
_cell.length_a   1.000
_cell.length_b   1.000
_cell.length_c   1.000
_cell.angle_alpha   90.00
_cell.angle_beta   90.00
_cell.angle_gamma   90.00
#
_symmetry.space_group_name_H-M   'P 1'
#
loop_
_entity.id
_entity.type
_entity.pdbx_description
1 polymer ?
#
loop_
_entity_poly.entity_id
_entity_poly.type
_entity_poly.pdbx_seq_one_letter_code
_entity_poly.pdbx_strand_id
1 'polypeptide(L)'
;MEDCLKVFVEETSFYNRLVLDEAILSKEAMVLQISVAMKAMPWYCVLPSLSEYLIENGWTKCFARISDVEWLTYFINTAIYLVIIEFGIYWMHKLMHDIKPLYKYLHSTHHIYNKQNTLSPFAGMALHPLDGVLEAMPHVVALFVVPMHFTTHIGLLFMDTLWTANIHDCIHVKVWPVMGAGYHTIHHTTYRHNYGHYTIWMDWMFGTLSHPVDDQQDDKKM
;
A
#
# COMPACT_ATOMS: atom_id res chain seq x y z
N MET A 1 -29.79 25.12 3.38
CA MET A 1 -29.17 23.82 3.05
C MET A 1 -28.53 23.86 1.67
N GLU A 2 -29.20 24.42 0.66
CA GLU A 2 -28.61 24.66 -0.68
C GLU A 2 -27.39 25.58 -0.67
N ASP A 3 -27.36 26.61 0.18
CA ASP A 3 -26.22 27.55 0.25
C ASP A 3 -24.96 26.93 0.86
N CYS A 4 -25.09 26.04 1.87
CA CYS A 4 -23.94 25.29 2.42
C CYS A 4 -23.37 24.30 1.40
N LEU A 5 -24.23 23.65 0.62
CA LEU A 5 -23.80 22.72 -0.42
C LEU A 5 -23.09 23.45 -1.57
N LYS A 6 -23.57 24.65 -1.94
CA LYS A 6 -22.89 25.47 -2.95
C LYS A 6 -21.54 25.97 -2.46
N VAL A 7 -21.44 26.45 -1.22
CA VAL A 7 -20.15 26.87 -0.62
C VAL A 7 -19.18 25.69 -0.52
N PHE A 8 -19.63 24.51 -0.10
CA PHE A 8 -18.79 23.31 -0.06
C PHE A 8 -18.34 22.86 -1.46
N VAL A 9 -19.21 22.93 -2.47
CA VAL A 9 -18.88 22.62 -3.87
C VAL A 9 -17.95 23.67 -4.48
N GLU A 10 -18.12 24.95 -4.15
CA GLU A 10 -17.26 26.04 -4.63
C GLU A 10 -15.90 26.04 -3.96
N GLU A 11 -15.82 25.80 -2.64
CA GLU A 11 -14.56 25.63 -1.92
C GLU A 11 -13.81 24.39 -2.41
N THR A 12 -14.47 23.24 -2.57
CA THR A 12 -13.84 22.05 -3.16
C THR A 12 -13.47 22.25 -4.61
N SER A 13 -14.26 22.97 -5.41
CA SER A 13 -13.94 23.34 -6.81
C SER A 13 -12.74 24.28 -6.89
N PHE A 14 -12.63 25.25 -5.99
CA PHE A 14 -11.54 26.24 -5.96
C PHE A 14 -10.24 25.62 -5.45
N TYR A 15 -10.30 24.83 -4.36
CA TYR A 15 -9.17 24.03 -3.89
C TYR A 15 -8.71 23.03 -4.96
N ASN A 16 -9.65 22.33 -5.60
CA ASN A 16 -9.32 21.46 -6.74
C ASN A 16 -8.65 22.27 -7.86
N ARG A 17 -9.12 23.47 -8.21
CA ARG A 17 -8.53 24.24 -9.31
C ARG A 17 -7.12 24.74 -9.02
N LEU A 18 -6.85 25.24 -7.81
CA LEU A 18 -5.56 25.82 -7.43
C LEU A 18 -4.52 24.75 -7.08
N VAL A 19 -4.91 23.65 -6.47
CA VAL A 19 -4.00 22.56 -6.10
C VAL A 19 -3.77 21.59 -7.28
N LEU A 20 -4.75 21.40 -8.17
CA LEU A 20 -4.59 20.49 -9.32
C LEU A 20 -3.79 21.13 -10.48
N ASP A 21 -3.82 22.44 -10.71
CA ASP A 21 -3.14 23.03 -11.88
C ASP A 21 -1.60 22.86 -11.86
N GLU A 22 -0.97 22.76 -10.69
CA GLU A 22 0.46 22.43 -10.55
C GLU A 22 0.73 20.91 -10.35
N ALA A 23 -0.32 20.12 -10.12
CA ALA A 23 -0.23 18.71 -9.70
C ALA A 23 -0.82 17.69 -10.70
N ILE A 24 -1.46 18.12 -11.79
CA ILE A 24 -2.07 17.18 -12.76
C ILE A 24 -0.99 16.41 -13.52
N LEU A 25 -0.94 15.10 -13.26
CA LEU A 25 -0.15 14.14 -14.02
C LEU A 25 -0.47 14.25 -15.52
N SER A 26 0.55 14.28 -16.37
CA SER A 26 0.32 14.31 -17.82
C SER A 26 -0.43 13.05 -18.27
N LYS A 27 -1.28 13.19 -19.29
CA LYS A 27 -2.01 12.04 -19.86
C LYS A 27 -1.06 10.93 -20.31
N GLU A 28 0.11 11.31 -20.84
CA GLU A 28 1.15 10.37 -21.27
C GLU A 28 1.72 9.58 -20.09
N ALA A 29 2.00 10.24 -18.96
CA ALA A 29 2.48 9.58 -17.75
C ALA A 29 1.42 8.64 -17.16
N MET A 30 0.14 9.05 -17.16
CA MET A 30 -0.97 8.21 -16.71
C MET A 30 -1.12 6.95 -17.60
N VAL A 31 -1.09 7.10 -18.93
CA VAL A 31 -1.16 5.97 -19.87
C VAL A 31 0.04 5.04 -19.70
N LEU A 32 1.23 5.59 -19.47
CA LEU A 32 2.43 4.79 -19.20
C LEU A 32 2.26 3.95 -17.93
N GLN A 33 1.82 4.54 -16.83
CA GLN A 33 1.59 3.84 -15.57
C GLN A 33 0.54 2.74 -15.71
N ILE A 34 -0.58 3.03 -16.38
CA ILE A 34 -1.61 2.02 -16.70
C ILE A 34 -1.00 0.87 -17.52
N SER A 35 -0.23 1.18 -18.56
CA SER A 35 0.39 0.17 -19.43
C SER A 35 1.35 -0.74 -18.68
N VAL A 36 2.20 -0.16 -17.81
CA VAL A 36 3.15 -0.94 -16.98
C VAL A 36 2.39 -1.80 -15.96
N ALA A 37 1.42 -1.22 -15.24
CA ALA A 37 0.60 -1.94 -14.28
C ALA A 37 -0.15 -3.12 -14.94
N MET A 38 -0.74 -2.89 -16.11
CA MET A 38 -1.47 -3.94 -16.82
C MET A 38 -0.58 -5.07 -17.33
N LYS A 39 0.68 -4.79 -17.69
CA LYS A 39 1.65 -5.83 -18.06
C LYS A 39 2.12 -6.64 -16.85
N ALA A 40 2.17 -6.03 -15.67
CA ALA A 40 2.58 -6.70 -14.45
C ALA A 40 1.46 -7.54 -13.81
N MET A 41 0.19 -7.13 -13.95
CA MET A 41 -0.97 -7.80 -13.32
C MET A 41 -1.01 -9.33 -13.47
N PRO A 42 -0.81 -9.94 -14.65
CA PRO A 42 -0.85 -11.40 -14.77
C PRO A 42 0.17 -12.10 -13.87
N TRP A 43 1.29 -11.46 -13.58
CA TRP A 43 2.31 -11.99 -12.70
C TRP A 43 1.96 -11.86 -11.23
N TYR A 44 1.19 -10.85 -10.83
CA TYR A 44 0.71 -10.73 -9.45
C TYR A 44 -0.19 -11.90 -9.06
N CYS A 45 -0.89 -12.51 -10.04
CA CYS A 45 -1.70 -13.69 -9.81
C CYS A 45 -0.87 -14.95 -9.50
N VAL A 46 0.44 -14.97 -9.79
CA VAL A 46 1.30 -16.14 -9.52
C VAL A 46 1.33 -16.48 -8.03
N LEU A 47 1.49 -15.48 -7.17
CA LEU A 47 1.61 -15.72 -5.73
C LEU A 47 0.29 -16.20 -5.10
N PRO A 48 -0.88 -15.57 -5.35
CA PRO A 48 -2.17 -16.11 -4.92
C PRO A 48 -2.44 -17.52 -5.46
N SER A 49 -2.11 -17.79 -6.73
CA SER A 49 -2.29 -19.13 -7.33
C SER A 49 -1.41 -20.18 -6.65
N LEU A 50 -0.16 -19.83 -6.34
CA LEU A 50 0.72 -20.70 -5.57
C LEU A 50 0.21 -20.89 -4.15
N SER A 51 -0.26 -19.83 -3.49
CA SER A 51 -0.86 -19.88 -2.16
C SER A 51 -2.05 -20.85 -2.13
N GLU A 52 -2.97 -20.73 -3.09
CA GLU A 52 -4.13 -21.61 -3.24
C GLU A 52 -3.70 -23.07 -3.44
N TYR A 53 -2.76 -23.34 -4.34
CA TYR A 53 -2.20 -24.68 -4.52
C TYR A 53 -1.65 -25.26 -3.21
N LEU A 54 -0.89 -24.48 -2.43
CA LEU A 54 -0.33 -24.93 -1.15
C LEU A 54 -1.43 -25.20 -0.10
N ILE A 55 -2.50 -24.41 -0.11
CA ILE A 55 -3.67 -24.56 0.76
C ILE A 55 -4.44 -25.83 0.40
N GLU A 56 -4.74 -26.06 -0.88
CA GLU A 56 -5.48 -27.23 -1.37
C GLU A 56 -4.74 -28.54 -1.11
N ASN A 57 -3.41 -28.52 -1.16
CA ASN A 57 -2.57 -29.69 -0.83
C ASN A 57 -2.43 -29.92 0.70
N GLY A 58 -3.02 -29.06 1.54
CA GLY A 58 -2.98 -29.19 2.99
C GLY A 58 -1.60 -28.88 3.60
N TRP A 59 -0.75 -28.13 2.90
CA TRP A 59 0.61 -27.81 3.38
C TRP A 59 0.63 -26.62 4.33
N THR A 60 -0.46 -25.85 4.40
CA THR A 60 -0.61 -24.68 5.26
C THR A 60 -1.61 -24.94 6.39
N LYS A 61 -1.72 -24.01 7.34
CA LYS A 61 -2.72 -24.04 8.42
C LYS A 61 -4.05 -23.39 8.01
N CYS A 62 -4.26 -23.16 6.71
CA CYS A 62 -5.46 -22.50 6.21
C CYS A 62 -6.69 -23.42 6.33
N PHE A 63 -7.82 -22.86 6.76
CA PHE A 63 -9.08 -23.59 6.89
C PHE A 63 -10.18 -22.95 6.04
N ALA A 64 -11.15 -23.76 5.62
CA ALA A 64 -12.10 -23.36 4.58
C ALA A 64 -13.33 -22.64 5.12
N ARG A 65 -13.80 -22.95 6.34
CA ARG A 65 -15.03 -22.37 6.89
C ARG A 65 -14.76 -21.71 8.24
N ILE A 66 -15.32 -20.53 8.47
CA ILE A 66 -15.25 -19.86 9.78
C ILE A 66 -15.80 -20.76 10.91
N SER A 67 -16.79 -21.60 10.61
CA SER A 67 -17.37 -22.56 11.57
C SER A 67 -16.41 -23.67 12.03
N ASP A 68 -15.25 -23.83 11.38
CA ASP A 68 -14.25 -24.82 11.77
C ASP A 68 -13.47 -24.39 13.03
N VAL A 69 -13.63 -23.13 13.46
CA VAL A 69 -13.03 -22.55 14.66
C VAL A 69 -14.05 -21.71 15.43
N GLU A 70 -13.77 -21.42 16.69
CA GLU A 70 -14.58 -20.46 17.46
C GLU A 70 -14.33 -19.03 16.97
N TRP A 71 -15.35 -18.17 17.04
CA TRP A 71 -15.24 -16.76 16.62
C TRP A 71 -14.11 -16.01 17.31
N LEU A 72 -13.91 -16.23 18.61
CA LEU A 72 -12.81 -15.60 19.34
C LEU A 72 -11.45 -16.03 18.79
N THR A 73 -11.26 -17.33 18.53
CA THR A 73 -10.06 -17.87 17.90
C THR A 73 -9.86 -17.29 16.50
N TYR A 74 -10.92 -17.18 15.69
CA TYR A 74 -10.87 -16.56 14.37
C TYR A 74 -10.33 -15.12 14.44
N PHE A 75 -10.86 -14.29 15.34
CA PHE A 75 -10.41 -12.90 15.48
C PHE A 75 -8.98 -12.80 16.02
N ILE A 76 -8.61 -13.62 17.01
CA ILE A 76 -7.25 -13.65 17.55
C ILE A 76 -6.26 -14.07 16.46
N ASN A 77 -6.56 -15.14 15.71
CA ASN A 77 -5.71 -15.59 14.62
C ASN A 77 -5.58 -14.54 13.53
N THR A 78 -6.68 -13.87 13.16
CA THR A 78 -6.67 -12.79 12.17
C THR A 78 -5.81 -11.61 12.65
N ALA A 79 -5.90 -11.24 13.93
CA ALA A 79 -5.08 -10.17 14.50
C ALA A 79 -3.59 -10.54 14.50
N ILE A 80 -3.23 -11.75 14.93
CA ILE A 80 -1.84 -12.24 14.88
C ILE A 80 -1.34 -12.28 13.44
N TYR A 81 -2.18 -12.75 12.50
CA TYR A 81 -1.87 -12.76 11.08
C TYR A 81 -1.52 -11.35 10.58
N LEU A 82 -2.38 -10.35 10.83
CA LEU A 82 -2.13 -8.96 10.45
C LEU A 82 -0.85 -8.39 11.07
N VAL A 83 -0.52 -8.72 12.32
CA VAL A 83 0.74 -8.31 12.94
C VAL A 83 1.95 -8.92 12.22
N ILE A 84 1.87 -10.19 11.81
CA ILE A 84 2.92 -10.84 11.01
C ILE A 84 3.05 -10.15 9.65
N ILE A 85 1.95 -9.76 9.03
CA ILE A 85 1.94 -9.03 7.76
C ILE A 85 2.60 -7.66 7.90
N GLU A 86 2.15 -6.85 8.86
CA GLU A 86 2.75 -5.54 9.13
C GLU A 86 4.26 -5.66 9.34
N PHE A 87 4.70 -6.65 10.12
CA PHE A 87 6.11 -6.91 10.35
C PHE A 87 6.85 -7.34 9.09
N GLY A 88 6.30 -8.32 8.37
CA GLY A 88 6.93 -8.94 7.21
C GLY A 88 7.06 -7.99 6.03
N ILE A 89 6.00 -7.22 5.74
CA ILE A 89 5.99 -6.24 4.65
C ILE A 89 6.96 -5.10 4.96
N TYR A 90 6.94 -4.53 6.17
CA TYR A 90 7.90 -3.49 6.55
C TYR A 90 9.36 -3.93 6.30
N TRP A 91 9.73 -5.14 6.72
CA TRP A 91 11.08 -5.64 6.50
C TRP A 91 11.36 -5.98 5.05
N MET A 92 10.41 -6.56 4.32
CA MET A 92 10.58 -6.83 2.90
C MET A 92 10.85 -5.53 2.14
N HIS A 93 9.99 -4.54 2.33
CA HIS A 93 10.07 -3.23 1.72
C HIS A 93 11.39 -2.53 2.08
N LYS A 94 11.75 -2.50 3.37
CA LYS A 94 13.03 -1.92 3.82
C LYS A 94 14.24 -2.64 3.22
N LEU A 95 14.24 -3.97 3.19
CA LEU A 95 15.34 -4.76 2.62
C LEU A 95 15.46 -4.53 1.10
N MET A 96 14.35 -4.28 0.40
CA MET A 96 14.40 -3.93 -1.02
C MET A 96 15.03 -2.57 -1.29
N HIS A 97 15.01 -1.64 -0.33
CA HIS A 97 15.79 -0.41 -0.39
C HIS A 97 17.25 -0.61 0.04
N ASP A 98 17.48 -1.33 1.13
CA ASP A 98 18.81 -1.45 1.73
C ASP A 98 19.75 -2.39 0.94
N ILE A 99 19.21 -3.43 0.31
CA ILE A 99 19.98 -4.41 -0.48
C ILE A 99 20.11 -3.91 -1.93
N LYS A 100 21.31 -3.44 -2.30
CA LYS A 100 21.59 -2.82 -3.62
C LYS A 100 21.07 -3.60 -4.83
N PRO A 101 21.26 -4.93 -4.97
CA PRO A 101 20.67 -5.68 -6.08
C PRO A 101 19.14 -5.64 -6.11
N LEU A 102 18.47 -5.76 -4.97
CA LEU A 102 17.01 -5.73 -4.89
C LEU A 102 16.49 -4.36 -5.34
N TYR A 103 17.09 -3.28 -4.83
CA TYR A 103 16.74 -1.93 -5.26
C TYR A 103 16.97 -1.75 -6.76
N LYS A 104 18.19 -2.01 -7.23
CA LYS A 104 18.58 -1.71 -8.62
C LYS A 104 17.74 -2.46 -9.64
N TYR A 105 17.44 -3.74 -9.40
CA TYR A 105 16.79 -4.58 -10.42
C TYR A 105 15.28 -4.72 -10.25
N LEU A 106 14.75 -4.55 -9.04
CA LEU A 106 13.34 -4.77 -8.75
C LEU A 106 12.65 -3.45 -8.38
N HIS A 107 13.07 -2.85 -7.28
CA HIS A 107 12.31 -1.79 -6.62
C HIS A 107 12.53 -0.39 -7.23
N SER A 108 13.64 -0.16 -7.92
CA SER A 108 13.93 1.14 -8.54
C SER A 108 12.90 1.53 -9.61
N THR A 109 12.27 0.55 -10.27
CA THR A 109 11.23 0.79 -11.28
C THR A 109 9.98 1.41 -10.67
N HIS A 110 9.62 0.95 -9.47
CA HIS A 110 8.52 1.51 -8.68
C HIS A 110 8.81 2.97 -8.31
N HIS A 111 10.07 3.26 -7.95
CA HIS A 111 10.57 4.57 -7.52
C HIS A 111 10.91 5.55 -8.64
N ILE A 112 10.61 5.22 -9.91
CA ILE A 112 10.75 6.17 -11.02
C ILE A 112 9.79 7.36 -10.86
N TYR A 113 8.66 7.15 -10.17
CA TYR A 113 7.62 8.15 -9.91
C TYR A 113 7.88 8.92 -8.60
N ASN A 114 9.05 9.58 -8.53
CA ASN A 114 9.58 10.12 -7.27
C ASN A 114 9.18 11.57 -6.95
N LYS A 115 8.28 12.15 -7.73
CA LYS A 115 7.68 13.46 -7.44
C LYS A 115 6.20 13.29 -7.17
N GLN A 116 5.65 14.12 -6.30
CA GLN A 116 4.24 14.08 -5.94
C GLN A 116 3.33 14.20 -7.19
N ASN A 117 3.68 15.05 -8.14
CA ASN A 117 2.97 15.20 -9.42
C ASN A 117 3.25 14.09 -10.46
N THR A 118 4.02 13.06 -10.08
CA THR A 118 4.28 11.87 -10.92
C THR A 118 3.62 10.61 -10.38
N LEU A 119 3.01 10.65 -9.19
CA LEU A 119 2.33 9.51 -8.57
C LEU A 119 0.86 9.47 -8.99
N SER A 120 0.35 8.25 -9.15
CA SER A 120 -1.08 7.99 -9.28
C SER A 120 -1.39 6.62 -8.69
N PRO A 121 -2.67 6.28 -8.47
CA PRO A 121 -3.05 4.93 -8.04
C PRO A 121 -2.47 3.81 -8.91
N PHE A 122 -2.27 4.06 -10.21
CA PHE A 122 -1.67 3.09 -11.12
C PHE A 122 -0.15 2.95 -10.93
N ALA A 123 0.54 3.99 -10.46
CA ALA A 123 1.97 3.92 -10.12
C ALA A 123 2.22 2.90 -9.00
N GLY A 124 1.27 2.78 -8.06
CA GLY A 124 1.31 1.77 -7.00
C GLY A 124 1.35 0.33 -7.51
N MET A 125 0.79 0.08 -8.70
CA MET A 125 0.78 -1.24 -9.34
C MET A 125 1.77 -1.35 -10.51
N ALA A 126 2.54 -0.29 -10.80
CA ALA A 126 3.49 -0.21 -11.90
C ALA A 126 4.92 -0.54 -11.44
N LEU A 127 5.10 -1.73 -10.88
CA LEU A 127 6.38 -2.23 -10.35
C LEU A 127 6.87 -3.48 -11.11
N HIS A 128 8.10 -3.88 -10.85
CA HIS A 128 8.63 -5.13 -11.41
C HIS A 128 7.82 -6.32 -10.85
N PRO A 129 7.40 -7.30 -11.66
CA PRO A 129 6.59 -8.44 -11.19
C PRO A 129 7.07 -9.10 -9.89
N LEU A 130 8.38 -9.36 -9.81
CA LEU A 130 8.99 -9.93 -8.61
C LEU A 130 8.95 -9.01 -7.38
N ASP A 131 8.96 -7.70 -7.55
CA ASP A 131 8.82 -6.73 -6.45
C ASP A 131 7.47 -6.95 -5.75
N GLY A 132 6.39 -7.08 -6.52
CA GLY A 132 5.04 -7.29 -5.99
C GLY A 132 4.87 -8.67 -5.36
N VAL A 133 5.49 -9.69 -5.95
CA VAL A 133 5.53 -11.04 -5.35
C VAL A 133 6.28 -11.02 -4.02
N LEU A 134 7.38 -10.28 -3.93
CA LEU A 134 8.16 -10.17 -2.68
C LEU A 134 7.36 -9.41 -1.62
N GLU A 135 6.77 -8.25 -1.95
CA GLU A 135 5.93 -7.47 -1.03
C GLU A 135 4.75 -8.30 -0.48
N ALA A 136 4.10 -9.12 -1.31
CA ALA A 136 2.98 -9.95 -0.87
C ALA A 136 3.40 -11.29 -0.24
N MET A 137 4.67 -11.70 -0.34
CA MET A 137 5.18 -12.97 0.20
C MET A 137 4.85 -13.21 1.68
N PRO A 138 4.92 -12.20 2.59
CA PRO A 138 4.56 -12.38 3.99
C PRO A 138 3.17 -12.99 4.20
N HIS A 139 2.21 -12.73 3.30
CA HIS A 139 0.87 -13.32 3.37
C HIS A 139 0.89 -14.84 3.26
N VAL A 140 1.71 -15.38 2.37
CA VAL A 140 1.82 -16.83 2.15
C VAL A 140 2.64 -17.48 3.26
N VAL A 141 3.75 -16.85 3.68
CA VAL A 141 4.59 -17.34 4.78
C VAL A 141 3.77 -17.44 6.08
N ALA A 142 2.93 -16.44 6.37
CA ALA A 142 2.10 -16.43 7.57
C ALA A 142 1.14 -17.62 7.67
N LEU A 143 0.66 -18.17 6.53
CA LEU A 143 -0.23 -19.34 6.52
C LEU A 143 0.41 -20.63 7.05
N PHE A 144 1.75 -20.72 7.06
CA PHE A 144 2.45 -21.87 7.65
C PHE A 144 2.53 -21.76 9.18
N VAL A 145 2.37 -20.55 9.72
CA VAL A 145 2.58 -20.24 11.14
C VAL A 145 1.25 -20.14 11.89
N VAL A 146 0.27 -19.42 11.34
CA VAL A 146 -1.00 -19.08 12.00
C VAL A 146 -2.17 -19.69 11.22
N PRO A 147 -3.13 -20.35 11.90
CA PRO A 147 -4.35 -20.82 11.23
C PRO A 147 -5.18 -19.65 10.71
N MET A 148 -5.47 -19.63 9.41
CA MET A 148 -6.16 -18.53 8.76
C MET A 148 -7.34 -19.01 7.94
N HIS A 149 -8.43 -18.25 7.93
CA HIS A 149 -9.58 -18.54 7.09
C HIS A 149 -9.29 -18.20 5.63
N PHE A 150 -9.55 -19.13 4.71
CA PHE A 150 -9.22 -19.01 3.29
C PHE A 150 -9.78 -17.73 2.65
N THR A 151 -11.10 -17.51 2.73
CA THR A 151 -11.72 -16.32 2.11
C THR A 151 -11.22 -15.03 2.73
N THR A 152 -10.89 -15.02 4.03
CA THR A 152 -10.33 -13.84 4.69
C THR A 152 -8.91 -13.57 4.19
N HIS A 153 -8.08 -14.60 4.01
CA HIS A 153 -6.74 -14.46 3.43
C HIS A 153 -6.79 -13.88 2.01
N ILE A 154 -7.64 -14.42 1.14
CA ILE A 154 -7.81 -13.90 -0.23
C ILE A 154 -8.38 -12.48 -0.23
N GLY A 155 -9.35 -12.21 0.66
CA GLY A 155 -9.92 -10.87 0.84
C GLY A 155 -8.88 -9.84 1.29
N LEU A 156 -7.94 -10.23 2.15
CA LEU A 156 -6.84 -9.36 2.58
C LEU A 156 -5.85 -9.08 1.44
N LEU A 157 -5.48 -10.08 0.63
CA LEU A 157 -4.64 -9.85 -0.57
C LEU A 157 -5.30 -8.89 -1.56
N PHE A 158 -6.62 -8.98 -1.74
CA PHE A 158 -7.37 -8.02 -2.53
C PHE A 158 -7.37 -6.63 -1.88
N MET A 159 -7.54 -6.57 -0.55
CA MET A 159 -7.48 -5.31 0.19
C MET A 159 -6.10 -4.65 0.08
N ASP A 160 -5.00 -5.41 0.08
CA ASP A 160 -3.66 -4.88 -0.14
C ASP A 160 -3.57 -4.17 -1.49
N THR A 161 -4.18 -4.73 -2.54
CA THR A 161 -4.21 -4.11 -3.87
C THR A 161 -4.93 -2.77 -3.84
N LEU A 162 -6.08 -2.69 -3.16
CA LEU A 162 -6.82 -1.44 -2.97
C LEU A 162 -6.04 -0.44 -2.11
N TRP A 163 -5.38 -0.94 -1.06
CA TRP A 163 -4.57 -0.15 -0.16
C TRP A 163 -3.37 0.47 -0.89
N THR A 164 -2.63 -0.34 -1.64
CA THR A 164 -1.53 0.13 -2.49
C THR A 164 -2.01 1.20 -3.47
N ALA A 165 -3.16 1.00 -4.12
CA ALA A 165 -3.71 2.05 -4.99
C ALA A 165 -4.05 3.34 -4.22
N ASN A 166 -4.64 3.23 -3.03
CA ASN A 166 -5.00 4.37 -2.20
C ASN A 166 -3.77 5.14 -1.69
N ILE A 167 -2.74 4.49 -1.18
CA ILE A 167 -1.55 5.21 -0.67
C ILE A 167 -0.71 5.88 -1.78
N HIS A 168 -1.02 5.64 -3.06
CA HIS A 168 -0.41 6.31 -4.21
C HIS A 168 -1.31 7.36 -4.87
N ASP A 169 -2.49 7.65 -4.31
CA ASP A 169 -3.40 8.66 -4.86
C ASP A 169 -2.99 10.11 -4.54
N CYS A 170 -1.95 10.29 -3.71
CA CYS A 170 -1.45 11.57 -3.21
C CYS A 170 -2.47 12.41 -2.41
N ILE A 171 -3.58 11.81 -1.97
CA ILE A 171 -4.58 12.46 -1.13
C ILE A 171 -4.27 12.14 0.33
N HIS A 172 -3.59 13.06 1.01
CA HIS A 172 -3.26 12.87 2.42
C HIS A 172 -4.47 13.14 3.33
N VAL A 173 -4.99 12.08 3.96
CA VAL A 173 -5.94 12.18 5.06
C VAL A 173 -5.24 11.89 6.38
N LYS A 174 -5.35 12.82 7.35
CA LYS A 174 -4.69 12.73 8.65
C LYS A 174 -5.45 11.82 9.62
N VAL A 175 -5.28 10.51 9.45
CA VAL A 175 -5.85 9.50 10.37
C VAL A 175 -4.71 8.80 11.09
N TRP A 176 -4.55 9.05 12.39
CA TRP A 176 -3.58 8.30 13.20
C TRP A 176 -4.20 6.96 13.64
N PRO A 177 -3.48 5.82 13.57
CA PRO A 177 -2.08 5.60 13.19
C PRO A 177 -1.88 5.04 11.76
N VAL A 178 -2.63 5.52 10.77
CA VAL A 178 -2.69 4.94 9.42
C VAL A 178 -1.55 5.44 8.52
N MET A 179 -0.92 4.51 7.79
CA MET A 179 0.12 4.78 6.78
C MET A 179 -0.50 5.27 5.47
N GLY A 180 -1.13 6.44 5.50
CA GLY A 180 -1.83 7.00 4.33
C GLY A 180 -0.90 7.60 3.25
N ALA A 181 -1.50 8.10 2.17
CA ALA A 181 -0.78 8.57 0.98
C ALA A 181 0.30 9.64 1.23
N GLY A 182 0.12 10.52 2.22
CA GLY A 182 1.14 11.51 2.58
C GLY A 182 2.45 10.89 3.08
N TYR A 183 2.37 9.84 3.91
CA TYR A 183 3.55 9.15 4.40
C TYR A 183 4.26 8.41 3.25
N HIS A 184 3.49 7.77 2.38
CA HIS A 184 4.03 7.05 1.24
C HIS A 184 4.60 7.98 0.15
N THR A 185 4.04 9.18 0.01
CA THR A 185 4.63 10.21 -0.86
C THR A 185 6.01 10.63 -0.34
N ILE A 186 6.18 10.83 0.98
CA ILE A 186 7.50 11.08 1.58
C ILE A 186 8.45 9.92 1.31
N HIS A 187 7.96 8.67 1.38
CA HIS A 187 8.75 7.49 1.05
C HIS A 187 9.31 7.57 -0.38
N HIS A 188 8.45 7.81 -1.38
CA HIS A 188 8.85 7.96 -2.79
C HIS A 188 9.83 9.11 -3.05
N THR A 189 9.78 10.17 -2.24
CA THR A 189 10.70 11.32 -2.39
C THR A 189 12.03 11.14 -1.66
N THR A 190 12.07 10.41 -0.55
CA THR A 190 13.25 10.33 0.32
C THR A 190 13.96 8.98 0.26
N TYR A 191 13.27 7.93 -0.16
CA TYR A 191 13.74 6.54 -0.25
C TYR A 191 14.25 5.94 1.07
N ARG A 192 14.02 6.61 2.21
CA ARG A 192 14.65 6.28 3.50
C ARG A 192 13.70 6.19 4.69
N HIS A 193 12.42 6.49 4.47
CA HIS A 193 11.42 6.61 5.52
C HIS A 193 10.12 5.93 5.12
N ASN A 194 9.27 5.64 6.10
CA ASN A 194 7.88 5.20 5.92
C ASN A 194 7.75 3.92 5.06
N TYR A 195 8.29 2.80 5.56
CA TYR A 195 8.24 1.50 4.89
C TYR A 195 7.03 0.63 5.27
N GLY A 196 6.28 1.03 6.30
CA GLY A 196 5.15 0.30 6.85
C GLY A 196 4.00 0.10 5.86
N HIS A 197 3.13 -0.85 6.17
CA HIS A 197 2.06 -1.28 5.28
C HIS A 197 0.75 -0.53 5.57
N TYR A 198 -0.07 -1.00 6.52
CA TYR A 198 -1.30 -0.32 6.92
C TYR A 198 -1.07 0.76 7.97
N THR A 199 -0.10 0.57 8.87
CA THR A 199 0.10 1.42 10.03
C THR A 199 1.51 2.01 10.10
N ILE A 200 1.63 3.13 10.82
CA ILE A 200 2.92 3.79 11.08
C ILE A 200 3.75 3.09 12.17
N TRP A 201 3.23 2.02 12.79
CA TRP A 201 3.81 1.44 14.00
C TRP A 201 5.20 0.87 13.79
N MET A 202 5.42 0.19 12.67
CA MET A 202 6.73 -0.38 12.35
C MET A 202 7.77 0.72 12.18
N ASP A 203 7.47 1.76 11.40
CA ASP A 203 8.37 2.90 11.22
C ASP A 203 8.65 3.66 12.53
N TRP A 204 7.64 3.78 13.39
CA TRP A 204 7.81 4.36 14.71
C TRP A 204 8.75 3.51 15.58
N MET A 205 8.55 2.20 15.64
CA MET A 205 9.36 1.28 16.44
C MET A 205 10.82 1.22 15.97
N PHE A 206 11.05 1.27 14.66
CA PHE A 206 12.37 1.11 14.05
C PHE A 206 13.03 2.44 13.65
N GLY A 207 12.43 3.58 13.98
CA GLY A 207 13.02 4.90 13.80
C GLY A 207 13.12 5.38 12.36
N THR A 208 12.21 4.93 11.48
CA THR A 208 12.13 5.33 10.06
C THR A 208 10.90 6.19 9.76
N LEU A 209 10.15 6.58 10.78
CA LEU A 209 8.94 7.40 10.62
C LEU A 209 9.29 8.86 10.28
N SER A 210 8.71 9.37 9.21
CA SER A 210 8.73 10.79 8.83
C SER A 210 7.32 11.29 8.56
N HIS A 211 6.89 12.32 9.27
CA HIS A 211 5.53 12.84 9.18
C HIS A 211 5.36 13.82 8.01
N PRO A 212 4.22 13.78 7.29
CA PRO A 212 3.80 14.84 6.37
C PRO A 212 3.78 16.20 7.08
N VAL A 213 4.34 17.22 6.41
CA VAL A 213 4.29 18.61 6.89
C VAL A 213 2.88 19.16 6.65
N ASP A 214 2.30 19.87 7.62
CA ASP A 214 1.00 20.49 7.46
C ASP A 214 1.14 21.75 6.57
N ASP A 215 0.54 21.76 5.37
CA ASP A 215 0.51 22.91 4.43
C ASP A 215 -0.16 24.17 5.01
N GLN A 216 -0.71 24.11 6.24
CA GLN A 216 -1.43 25.21 6.88
C GLN A 216 -0.55 26.25 7.61
N GLN A 217 0.79 26.14 7.56
CA GLN A 217 1.68 27.12 8.21
C GLN A 217 2.12 28.29 7.32
N ASP A 218 1.94 28.24 6.00
CA ASP A 218 2.39 29.31 5.10
C ASP A 218 1.35 30.43 4.90
N ASP A 219 0.05 30.17 5.11
CA ASP A 219 -1.00 31.21 4.99
C ASP A 219 -1.03 32.23 6.15
N LYS A 220 -0.21 32.06 7.19
CA LYS A 220 -0.10 33.03 8.31
C LYS A 220 1.10 33.98 8.19
N LYS A 221 1.83 33.96 7.07
CA LYS A 221 3.01 34.81 6.85
C LYS A 221 2.99 35.65 5.58
N MET A 222 1.85 35.75 4.88
CA MET A 222 1.69 36.70 3.77
C MET A 222 0.78 37.88 4.14
#